data_AF-A0A0P1LIX7-F1
#
_entry.id   AF-A0A0P1LIX7-F1
#
_cell.length_a   1.000
_cell.length_b   1.000
_cell.length_c   1.000
_cell.angle_alpha   90.00
_cell.angle_beta   90.00
_cell.angle_gamma   90.00
#
_symmetry.space_group_name_H-M   'P 1'
#
loop_
_entity.id
_entity.type
_entity.pdbx_description
1 polymer ?
#
loop_
_entity_poly.entity_id
_entity_poly.type
_entity_poly.pdbx_seq_one_letter_code
_entity_poly.pdbx_strand_id
1 'polypeptide(L)'
;MKKVIFILTSLVFTLSIALAQGQKDWKTTCEKQYNDNLAVKQVVLNLLDQVKKSEQTDVVKKDVADAQYWINLGDEIMNKQKARMDKGEYNEDVFTQLGYAWRYYVEAGTKLTVALNSLSVKVKKKGS
;
A
#
# COMPACT_ATOMS: atom_id res chain seq x y z
N MET A 1 42.09 -21.05 -40.76
CA MET A 1 41.46 -19.99 -39.93
C MET A 1 39.94 -19.80 -40.18
N LYS A 2 39.19 -20.81 -40.64
CA LYS A 2 37.72 -20.69 -40.86
C LYS A 2 36.86 -21.48 -39.86
N LYS A 3 37.46 -22.37 -39.07
CA LYS A 3 36.74 -23.25 -38.11
C LYS A 3 36.58 -22.64 -36.71
N VAL A 4 37.41 -21.64 -36.36
CA VAL A 4 37.39 -21.01 -35.02
C VAL A 4 36.26 -19.99 -34.89
N ILE A 5 35.91 -19.31 -35.99
CA ILE A 5 34.86 -18.28 -36.02
C ILE A 5 33.47 -18.90 -35.75
N PHE A 6 33.23 -20.13 -36.21
CA PHE A 6 31.92 -20.77 -36.12
C PHE A 6 31.57 -21.24 -34.69
N ILE A 7 32.57 -21.49 -33.83
CA ILE A 7 32.37 -21.95 -32.45
C ILE A 7 32.12 -20.75 -31.51
N LEU A 8 32.68 -19.58 -31.82
CA LEU A 8 32.47 -18.37 -31.02
C LEU A 8 31.07 -17.77 -31.19
N THR A 9 30.48 -17.83 -32.39
CA THR A 9 29.14 -17.28 -32.64
C THR A 9 28.02 -18.10 -32.00
N SER A 10 28.20 -19.42 -31.86
CA SER A 10 27.22 -20.30 -31.19
C SER A 10 27.28 -20.20 -29.66
N LEU A 11 28.43 -19.82 -29.09
CA LEU A 11 28.59 -19.62 -27.64
C LEU A 11 27.97 -18.31 -27.15
N VAL A 12 27.94 -17.26 -27.98
CA VAL A 12 27.32 -15.97 -27.64
C VAL A 12 25.79 -16.05 -27.73
N PHE A 13 25.25 -16.91 -28.61
CA PHE A 13 23.81 -17.03 -28.81
C PHE A 13 23.11 -17.82 -27.69
N THR A 14 23.76 -18.81 -27.08
CA THR A 14 23.19 -19.57 -25.96
C THR A 14 23.25 -18.82 -24.62
N LEU A 15 24.18 -17.87 -24.46
CA LEU A 15 24.28 -17.06 -23.24
C LEU A 15 23.19 -15.98 -23.14
N SER A 16 22.59 -15.59 -24.26
CA SER A 16 21.55 -14.55 -24.29
C SER A 16 20.16 -15.07 -23.91
N ILE A 17 19.94 -16.38 -23.95
CA ILE A 17 18.61 -17.01 -23.69
C ILE A 17 18.43 -17.34 -22.20
N ALA A 18 19.51 -17.39 -21.42
CA ALA A 18 19.47 -17.71 -19.99
C ALA A 18 19.05 -16.55 -19.07
N LEU A 19 18.87 -15.33 -19.58
CA LEU A 19 18.44 -14.15 -18.78
C LEU A 19 16.92 -13.93 -18.73
N ALA A 20 16.12 -14.75 -19.43
CA ALA A 20 14.66 -14.61 -19.44
C ALA A 20 13.95 -15.33 -18.28
N GLN A 21 14.67 -16.05 -17.42
CA GLN A 21 14.10 -16.70 -16.24
C GLN A 21 14.21 -15.80 -15.01
N GLY A 22 13.13 -15.06 -14.73
CA GLY A 22 12.77 -14.69 -13.36
C GLY A 22 13.09 -13.27 -12.89
N GLN A 23 13.28 -12.29 -13.78
CA GLN A 23 13.35 -10.90 -13.33
C GLN A 23 11.93 -10.44 -12.96
N LYS A 24 11.66 -10.31 -11.65
CA LYS A 24 10.37 -9.84 -11.14
C LYS A 24 10.02 -8.52 -11.81
N ASP A 25 8.84 -8.44 -12.41
CA ASP A 25 8.32 -7.20 -13.00
C ASP A 25 7.95 -6.23 -11.88
N TRP A 26 8.95 -5.46 -11.46
CA TRP A 26 8.80 -4.48 -10.39
C TRP A 26 7.87 -3.34 -10.77
N LYS A 27 7.75 -3.01 -12.06
CA LYS A 27 6.84 -1.96 -12.51
C LYS A 27 5.40 -2.37 -12.22
N THR A 28 4.96 -3.49 -12.80
CA THR A 28 3.61 -4.01 -12.59
C THR A 28 3.34 -4.27 -11.10
N THR A 29 4.31 -4.81 -10.37
CA THR A 29 4.17 -5.09 -8.93
C THR A 29 3.95 -3.82 -8.10
N CYS A 30 4.76 -2.78 -8.28
CA CYS A 30 4.63 -1.54 -7.52
C CYS A 30 3.38 -0.76 -7.91
N GLU A 31 3.06 -0.68 -9.20
CA GLU A 31 1.84 0.01 -9.68
C GLU A 31 0.58 -0.67 -9.15
N LYS A 32 0.54 -2.01 -9.15
CA LYS A 32 -0.56 -2.76 -8.54
C LYS A 32 -0.66 -2.46 -7.03
N GLN A 33 0.43 -2.58 -6.28
CA GLN A 33 0.42 -2.31 -4.84
C GLN A 33 -0.02 -0.87 -4.53
N TYR A 34 0.44 0.11 -5.31
CA TYR A 34 0.04 1.50 -5.15
C TYR A 34 -1.47 1.69 -5.35
N ASN A 35 -2.03 1.10 -6.40
CA ASN A 35 -3.47 1.19 -6.68
C ASN A 35 -4.32 0.44 -5.64
N ASP A 36 -3.87 -0.74 -5.19
CA ASP A 36 -4.52 -1.48 -4.11
C ASP A 36 -4.53 -0.65 -2.81
N ASN A 37 -3.42 0.03 -2.50
CA ASN A 37 -3.33 0.92 -1.34
C ASN A 37 -4.27 2.12 -1.45
N LEU A 38 -4.46 2.70 -2.64
CA LEU A 38 -5.45 3.76 -2.86
C LEU A 38 -6.87 3.28 -2.59
N ALA A 39 -7.21 2.06 -3.01
CA ALA A 39 -8.52 1.48 -2.74
C ALA A 39 -8.74 1.26 -1.23
N VAL A 40 -7.73 0.75 -0.52
CA VAL A 40 -7.78 0.59 0.95
C VAL A 40 -7.93 1.94 1.64
N LYS A 41 -7.14 2.96 1.24
CA LYS A 41 -7.25 4.32 1.74
C LYS A 41 -8.67 4.86 1.56
N GLN A 42 -9.31 4.64 0.42
CA GLN A 42 -10.67 5.12 0.17
C GLN A 42 -11.68 4.49 1.13
N VAL A 43 -11.57 3.19 1.41
CA VAL A 43 -12.42 2.50 2.40
C VAL A 43 -12.23 3.14 3.78
N VAL A 44 -10.98 3.39 4.18
CA VAL A 44 -10.65 4.01 5.47
C VAL A 44 -11.19 5.44 5.57
N LEU A 45 -11.09 6.25 4.52
CA LEU A 45 -11.63 7.61 4.50
C LEU A 45 -13.17 7.61 4.58
N ASN A 46 -13.83 6.65 3.93
CA ASN A 46 -15.28 6.49 4.03
C ASN A 46 -15.71 6.10 5.46
N LEU A 47 -14.93 5.25 6.14
CA LEU A 47 -15.15 4.91 7.56
C LEU A 47 -14.94 6.15 8.46
N LEU A 48 -13.89 6.92 8.20
CA LEU A 48 -13.57 8.14 8.95
C LEU A 48 -14.71 9.15 8.87
N ASP A 49 -15.25 9.36 7.68
CA ASP A 49 -16.40 10.26 7.46
C ASP A 49 -17.66 9.79 8.22
N GLN A 50 -17.96 8.50 8.20
CA GLN A 50 -19.07 7.92 8.98
C GLN A 50 -18.89 8.15 10.50
N VAL A 51 -17.69 7.92 11.02
CA VAL A 51 -17.40 8.13 12.45
C VAL A 51 -17.49 9.61 12.81
N LYS A 52 -16.98 10.52 11.97
CA LYS A 52 -17.05 11.98 12.20
C LYS A 52 -18.48 12.52 12.23
N LYS A 53 -19.40 11.92 11.48
CA LYS A 53 -20.84 12.25 11.47
C LYS A 53 -21.60 11.72 12.69
N SER A 54 -20.98 10.85 13.49
CA SER A 54 -21.58 10.24 14.68
C SER A 54 -21.31 11.05 15.96
N GLU A 55 -21.89 10.63 17.09
CA GLU A 55 -21.69 11.27 18.41
C GLU A 55 -20.19 11.31 18.81
N GLN A 56 -19.63 12.51 18.97
CA GLN A 56 -18.20 12.68 19.27
C GLN A 56 -17.91 12.61 20.78
N THR A 57 -17.96 11.40 21.32
CA THR A 57 -17.49 11.12 22.69
C THR A 57 -15.96 11.25 22.77
N ASP A 58 -15.39 11.42 23.97
CA ASP A 58 -13.93 11.57 24.11
C ASP A 58 -13.13 10.37 23.61
N VAL A 59 -13.67 9.16 23.80
CA VAL A 59 -13.09 7.92 23.24
C VAL A 59 -13.09 7.97 21.71
N VAL A 60 -14.23 8.32 21.11
CA VAL A 60 -14.38 8.42 19.65
C VAL A 60 -13.45 9.50 19.08
N LYS A 61 -13.35 10.67 19.73
CA LYS A 61 -12.44 11.75 19.31
C LYS A 61 -10.98 11.28 19.31
N LYS A 62 -10.57 10.54 20.35
CA LYS A 62 -9.22 9.96 20.42
C LYS A 62 -8.97 8.98 19.29
N ASP A 63 -9.89 8.03 19.07
CA ASP A 63 -9.73 7.03 18.00
C ASP A 63 -9.73 7.68 16.60
N VAL A 64 -10.51 8.75 16.39
CA VAL A 64 -10.49 9.55 15.16
C VAL A 64 -9.15 10.26 14.98
N ALA A 65 -8.58 10.84 16.03
CA ALA A 65 -7.28 11.49 15.98
C ALA A 65 -6.15 10.48 15.69
N ASP A 66 -6.17 9.33 16.36
CA ASP A 66 -5.22 8.23 16.12
C ASP A 66 -5.34 7.71 14.68
N ALA A 67 -6.56 7.52 14.17
CA ALA A 67 -6.77 7.11 12.78
C ALA A 67 -6.21 8.13 11.79
N GLN A 68 -6.44 9.42 12.04
CA GLN A 68 -5.92 10.50 11.18
C GLN A 68 -4.39 10.53 11.18
N TYR A 69 -3.76 10.30 12.34
CA TYR A 69 -2.30 10.18 12.43
C TYR A 69 -1.76 9.08 11.53
N TRP A 70 -2.34 7.88 11.57
CA TRP A 70 -1.92 6.77 10.72
C TRP A 70 -2.17 7.01 9.23
N ILE A 71 -3.31 7.63 8.87
CA ILE A 71 -3.59 8.02 7.48
C ILE A 71 -2.50 8.96 6.96
N ASN A 72 -2.09 9.94 7.76
CA ASN A 72 -1.06 10.91 7.36
C ASN A 72 0.30 10.24 7.11
N LEU A 73 0.70 9.27 7.95
CA LEU A 73 1.92 8.49 7.73
C LEU A 73 1.84 7.64 6.45
N GLY A 74 0.68 7.03 6.18
CA GLY A 74 0.43 6.31 4.93
C GLY A 74 0.56 7.23 3.71
N ASP A 75 -0.01 8.42 3.78
CA ASP A 75 0.01 9.43 2.71
C ASP A 75 1.42 9.93 2.43
N GLU A 76 2.22 10.17 3.47
CA GLU A 76 3.62 10.58 3.32
C GLU A 76 4.42 9.55 2.50
N ILE A 77 4.28 8.26 2.85
CA ILE A 77 4.95 7.18 2.10
C ILE A 77 4.41 7.09 0.67
N MET A 78 3.10 7.10 0.48
CA MET A 78 2.48 7.01 -0.85
C MET A 78 2.96 8.13 -1.77
N ASN A 79 3.00 9.37 -1.28
CA ASN A 79 3.46 10.53 -2.05
C ASN A 79 4.94 10.39 -2.44
N LYS A 80 5.79 9.98 -1.48
CA LYS A 80 7.22 9.75 -1.73
C LYS A 80 7.44 8.64 -2.77
N GLN A 81 6.73 7.53 -2.67
CA GLN A 81 6.89 6.42 -3.63
C GLN A 81 6.29 6.74 -4.99
N LYS A 82 5.18 7.49 -5.06
CA LYS A 82 4.63 7.98 -6.33
C LYS A 82 5.66 8.80 -7.10
N ALA A 83 6.34 9.72 -6.42
CA ALA A 83 7.38 10.55 -7.03
C ALA A 83 8.58 9.74 -7.56
N ARG A 84 8.89 8.59 -6.96
CA ARG A 84 9.92 7.67 -7.45
C ARG A 84 9.44 6.87 -8.66
N MET A 85 8.24 6.31 -8.60
CA MET A 85 7.63 5.60 -9.74
C MET A 85 7.48 6.51 -10.97
N ASP A 86 7.14 7.79 -10.75
CA ASP A 86 7.04 8.79 -11.84
C ASP A 86 8.39 9.08 -12.53
N LYS A 87 9.50 8.81 -11.84
CA LYS A 87 10.86 8.88 -12.41
C LYS A 87 11.30 7.55 -13.05
N GLY A 88 10.43 6.54 -13.07
CA GLY A 88 10.73 5.20 -13.56
C GLY A 88 11.48 4.32 -12.55
N GLU A 89 11.58 4.72 -11.28
CA GLU A 89 12.21 3.91 -10.24
C GLU A 89 11.24 2.84 -9.73
N TYR A 90 11.45 1.59 -10.17
CA TYR A 90 10.70 0.43 -9.72
C TYR A 90 11.64 -0.64 -9.19
N ASN A 91 11.56 -0.94 -7.90
CA ASN A 91 12.40 -1.92 -7.23
C ASN A 91 11.74 -2.44 -5.94
N GLU A 92 12.41 -3.38 -5.28
CA GLU A 92 11.94 -3.99 -4.03
C GLU A 92 11.74 -2.99 -2.88
N ASP A 93 12.58 -1.96 -2.78
CA ASP A 93 12.45 -0.95 -1.75
C ASP A 93 11.17 -0.13 -1.97
N VAL A 94 10.87 0.32 -3.19
CA VAL A 94 9.59 0.99 -3.52
C VAL A 94 8.41 0.11 -3.12
N PHE A 95 8.42 -1.18 -3.50
CA PHE A 95 7.36 -2.11 -3.14
C PHE A 95 7.21 -2.29 -1.61
N THR A 96 8.33 -2.44 -0.90
CA THR A 96 8.35 -2.63 0.57
C THR A 96 7.80 -1.40 1.29
N GLN A 97 8.20 -0.21 0.86
CA GLN A 97 7.68 1.04 1.39
C GLN A 97 6.17 1.17 1.15
N LEU A 98 5.68 0.83 -0.06
CA LEU A 98 4.24 0.76 -0.31
C LEU A 98 3.53 -0.24 0.63
N GLY A 99 4.17 -1.34 1.00
CA GLY A 99 3.67 -2.25 2.04
C GLY A 99 3.53 -1.61 3.43
N TYR A 100 4.43 -0.72 3.82
CA TYR A 100 4.29 0.04 5.07
C TYR A 100 3.13 1.05 5.01
N ALA A 101 2.93 1.72 3.87
CA ALA A 101 1.76 2.59 3.71
C ALA A 101 0.45 1.83 3.88
N TRP A 102 0.35 0.63 3.27
CA TRP A 102 -0.80 -0.26 3.45
C TRP A 102 -1.06 -0.56 4.93
N ARG A 103 -0.01 -0.94 5.67
CA ARG A 103 -0.11 -1.23 7.10
C ARG A 103 -0.68 -0.05 7.88
N TYR A 104 -0.24 1.17 7.61
CA TYR A 104 -0.77 2.36 8.28
C TYR A 104 -2.24 2.62 7.97
N TYR A 105 -2.69 2.38 6.74
CA TYR A 105 -4.13 2.46 6.44
C TYR A 105 -4.94 1.39 7.18
N VAL A 106 -4.41 0.17 7.33
CA VAL A 106 -5.06 -0.89 8.13
C VAL A 106 -5.14 -0.52 9.62
N GLU A 107 -4.09 0.06 10.19
CA GLU A 107 -4.10 0.56 11.57
C GLU A 107 -5.16 1.66 11.75
N ALA A 108 -5.27 2.60 10.80
CA ALA A 108 -6.32 3.61 10.80
C ALA A 108 -7.73 2.99 10.74
N GLY A 109 -7.95 2.03 9.85
CA GLY A 109 -9.23 1.30 9.73
C GLY A 109 -9.61 0.56 11.01
N THR A 110 -8.63 -0.02 11.70
CA THR A 110 -8.82 -0.68 13.00
C THR A 110 -9.34 0.30 14.06
N LYS A 111 -8.72 1.48 14.18
CA LYS A 111 -9.17 2.52 15.13
C LYS A 111 -10.59 2.98 14.85
N LEU A 112 -10.92 3.20 13.58
CA LEU A 112 -12.26 3.62 13.18
C LEU A 112 -13.33 2.55 13.43
N THR A 113 -12.97 1.28 13.25
CA THR A 113 -13.87 0.15 13.58
C THR A 113 -14.14 0.08 15.08
N VAL A 114 -13.11 0.30 15.92
CA VAL A 114 -13.28 0.38 17.38
C VAL A 114 -14.19 1.54 17.78
N ALA A 115 -14.03 2.70 17.15
CA ALA A 115 -14.90 3.86 17.37
C ALA A 115 -16.37 3.55 17.03
N LEU A 116 -16.63 2.93 15.87
CA LEU A 116 -17.99 2.52 15.46
C LEU A 116 -18.63 1.53 16.43
N ASN A 117 -17.86 0.56 16.91
CA ASN A 117 -18.35 -0.41 17.90
C ASN A 117 -18.71 0.26 19.23
N SER A 118 -17.91 1.23 19.67
CA SER A 118 -18.18 2.01 20.88
C SER A 118 -19.48 2.82 20.80
N LEU A 119 -19.78 3.35 19.61
CA LEU A 119 -21.05 4.03 19.32
C LEU A 119 -22.24 3.07 19.37
N SER A 120 -22.11 1.89 18.75
CA SER A 120 -23.17 0.88 18.67
C SER A 120 -23.58 0.33 20.04
N VAL A 121 -22.60 0.13 20.94
CA VAL A 121 -22.88 -0.33 22.32
C VAL A 121 -23.66 0.71 23.13
N LYS A 122 -23.41 2.01 22.93
CA LYS A 122 -24.14 3.07 23.63
C LYS A 122 -25.62 3.14 23.22
N VAL A 123 -25.93 2.94 21.94
CA VAL A 123 -27.33 2.95 21.46
C VAL A 123 -28.15 1.85 22.14
N LYS A 124 -27.59 0.65 22.31
CA LYS A 124 -28.28 -0.45 23.02
C LYS A 124 -28.55 -0.15 24.50
N LYS A 125 -27.68 0.59 25.18
CA LYS A 125 -27.85 0.92 26.61
C LYS A 125 -28.87 2.03 26.90
N LYS A 126 -29.22 2.88 25.93
CA LYS A 126 -30.22 3.95 26.10
C LYS A 126 -31.67 3.50 25.82
N GLY A 127 -31.87 2.28 25.32
CA GLY A 127 -33.18 1.74 24.93
C GLY A 127 -33.68 0.57 25.78
N SER A 128 -33.10 0.35 26.97
CA SER A 128 -33.57 -0.59 28.02
C SER A 128 -33.80 0.18 29.30
#